data_AF-A0A381E3Q8-F1
#
_entry.id   AF-A0A381E3Q8-F1
#
_cell.length_a   1.000
_cell.length_b   1.000
_cell.length_c   1.000
_cell.angle_alpha   90.00
_cell.angle_beta   90.00
_cell.angle_gamma   90.00
#
_symmetry.space_group_name_H-M   'P 1'
#
loop_
_entity.id
_entity.type
_entity.pdbx_description
1 polymer ?
#
loop_
_entity_poly.entity_id
_entity_poly.type
_entity_poly.pdbx_seq_one_letter_code
_entity_poly.pdbx_strand_id
1 'polypeptide(L)' 'MNIRQQFESLLNPKRRMTAKITGGKGANVWVAETPTGAVVVLTGQGQTGQNVYYNAYTLEIEGEAPAVTWAEIKV' A
#
# COMPACT_ATOMS: atom_id res chain seq x y z
N MET A 1 24.36 4.23 15.80
CA MET A 1 22.90 4.44 15.67
C MET A 1 22.65 5.85 15.18
N ASN A 2 21.80 6.04 14.17
CA ASN A 2 21.57 7.35 13.55
C ASN A 2 20.25 7.96 14.04
N ILE A 3 20.35 8.78 15.10
CA ILE A 3 19.21 9.40 15.80
C ILE A 3 18.34 10.26 14.85
N ARG A 4 18.95 10.88 13.83
CA ARG A 4 18.22 11.67 12.83
C ARG A 4 17.25 10.80 12.01
N GLN A 5 17.71 9.64 11.55
CA GLN A 5 16.86 8.71 10.79
C GLN A 5 15.72 8.13 11.65
N GLN A 6 15.98 7.90 12.93
CA GLN A 6 14.95 7.47 13.87
C GLN A 6 13.91 8.57 14.07
N PHE A 7 14.33 9.82 14.30
CA PHE A 7 13.40 10.95 14.44
C PHE A 7 12.58 11.22 13.16
N GLU A 8 13.21 11.18 11.98
CA GLU A 8 12.52 11.29 10.69
C GLU A 8 11.47 10.17 10.50
N SER A 9 11.76 8.95 10.98
CA SER A 9 10.79 7.84 10.91
C SER A 9 9.60 8.01 11.85
N LEU A 10 9.76 8.76 12.96
CA LEU A 10 8.66 9.11 13.86
C LEU A 10 7.77 10.22 13.29
N LEU A 11 8.36 11.18 12.58
CA LEU A 11 7.64 12.30 11.96
C LEU A 11 6.99 11.96 10.63
N ASN A 12 7.57 11.00 9.91
CA ASN A 12 7.05 10.52 8.64
C ASN A 12 6.68 9.04 8.83
N PRO A 13 5.64 8.73 9.64
CA PRO A 13 5.19 7.36 9.77
C PRO A 13 4.92 6.89 8.35
N LYS A 14 5.68 5.89 7.89
CA LYS A 14 5.42 5.26 6.61
C LYS A 14 3.99 4.74 6.70
N ARG A 15 3.03 5.53 6.23
CA ARG A 15 1.62 5.16 6.16
C ARG A 15 1.50 4.17 5.01
N ARG A 16 2.08 3.00 5.27
CA ARG A 16 2.05 1.85 4.42
C ARG A 16 0.70 1.20 4.66
N MET A 17 -0.11 1.21 3.62
CA MET A 17 -1.41 0.56 3.62
C MET A 17 -1.34 -0.69 2.75
N THR A 18 -2.37 -1.53 2.86
CA THR A 18 -2.51 -2.74 2.04
C THR A 18 -3.74 -2.64 1.15
N ALA A 19 -3.64 -3.20 -0.05
CA ALA A 19 -4.78 -3.37 -0.94
C ALA A 19 -4.56 -4.60 -1.82
N LYS A 20 -5.66 -5.16 -2.34
CA LYS A 20 -5.65 -6.22 -3.35
C LYS A 20 -5.93 -5.63 -4.73
N ILE A 21 -5.07 -5.86 -5.69
CA ILE A 21 -5.28 -5.39 -7.06
C ILE A 21 -6.45 -6.18 -7.68
N THR A 22 -7.48 -5.46 -8.13
CA THR A 22 -8.70 -6.03 -8.72
C THR A 22 -8.77 -5.83 -10.23
N GLY A 23 -8.00 -4.90 -10.80
CA GLY A 23 -7.93 -4.71 -12.25
C GLY A 23 -6.80 -3.78 -12.70
N GLY A 24 -6.50 -3.81 -14.01
CA GLY A 24 -5.52 -2.92 -14.65
C GLY A 24 -6.20 -1.79 -15.40
N LYS A 25 -5.64 -0.58 -15.32
CA LYS A 25 -6.11 0.62 -16.06
C LYS A 25 -5.17 1.03 -17.20
N GLY A 26 -3.94 0.54 -17.20
CA GLY A 26 -2.90 0.88 -18.17
C GLY A 26 -1.52 0.48 -17.67
N ALA A 27 -0.45 0.91 -18.36
CA ALA A 27 0.92 0.59 -17.97
C ALA A 27 1.22 1.08 -16.55
N ASN A 28 1.48 0.15 -15.63
CA ASN A 28 1.78 0.40 -14.23
C ASN A 28 0.69 1.18 -13.46
N VAL A 29 -0.57 1.10 -13.88
CA VAL A 29 -1.71 1.69 -13.16
C VAL A 29 -2.76 0.64 -12.87
N TRP A 30 -3.12 0.53 -11.60
CA TRP A 30 -3.92 -0.56 -11.07
C TRP A 30 -5.11 -0.01 -10.28
N VAL A 31 -6.24 -0.69 -10.40
CA VAL A 31 -7.38 -0.53 -9.48
C VAL A 31 -7.23 -1.60 -8.40
N ALA A 32 -7.32 -1.20 -7.15
CA ALA A 32 -7.18 -2.07 -6.00
C ALA A 32 -8.27 -1.80 -4.96
N GLU A 33 -8.52 -2.78 -4.10
CA GLU A 33 -9.49 -2.73 -3.01
C GLU A 33 -8.75 -2.88 -1.68
N THR A 34 -8.98 -1.96 -0.75
CA THR A 34 -8.43 -2.04 0.61
C THR A 34 -9.16 -3.13 1.42
N PRO A 35 -8.60 -3.61 2.53
CA PRO A 35 -9.28 -4.54 3.43
C PRO A 35 -10.64 -4.04 3.95
N THR A 36 -10.86 -2.73 3.96
CA THR A 36 -12.12 -2.09 4.36
C THR A 36 -13.14 -1.96 3.22
N GLY A 37 -12.81 -2.43 2.01
CA GLY A 37 -13.68 -2.37 0.83
C GLY A 37 -13.60 -1.05 0.06
N ALA A 38 -12.67 -0.15 0.40
CA ALA A 38 -12.48 1.09 -0.34
C ALA A 38 -11.71 0.82 -1.64
N VAL A 39 -12.14 1.46 -2.74
CA VAL A 39 -11.45 1.36 -4.03
C VAL A 39 -10.37 2.45 -4.12
N VAL A 40 -9.16 2.05 -4.48
CA VAL A 40 -8.00 2.93 -4.65
C VAL A 40 -7.34 2.69 -6.01
N VAL A 41 -6.76 3.74 -6.59
CA VAL A 41 -5.95 3.65 -7.80
C VAL A 41 -4.48 3.74 -7.41
N LEU A 42 -3.70 2.72 -7.78
CA LEU A 42 -2.29 2.59 -7.43
C LEU A 42 -1.41 2.68 -8.68
N THR A 43 -0.18 3.12 -8.49
CA THR A 43 0.86 3.17 -9.53
C THR A 43 2.04 2.28 -9.18
N GLY A 44 2.74 1.77 -10.20
CA GLY A 44 3.95 0.96 -10.04
C GLY A 44 3.78 -0.48 -10.52
N GLN A 45 4.74 -1.33 -10.15
CA GLN A 45 4.75 -2.74 -10.53
C GLN A 45 3.73 -3.52 -9.69
N GLY A 46 2.92 -4.33 -10.36
CA GLY A 46 1.91 -5.16 -9.72
C GLY A 46 1.21 -6.05 -10.74
N GLN A 47 0.28 -6.87 -10.27
CA GLN A 47 -0.56 -7.71 -11.11
C GLN A 47 -1.94 -7.93 -10.47
N THR A 48 -2.96 -8.12 -11.30
CA THR A 48 -4.32 -8.43 -10.83
C THR A 48 -4.31 -9.68 -9.93
N GLY A 49 -5.00 -9.58 -8.79
CA GLY A 49 -5.07 -10.63 -7.77
C GLY A 49 -4.00 -10.52 -6.68
N GLN A 50 -2.95 -9.71 -6.87
CA GLN A 50 -1.87 -9.54 -5.90
C GLN A 50 -2.29 -8.63 -4.75
N ASN A 51 -1.91 -9.02 -3.54
CA ASN A 51 -1.96 -8.13 -2.38
C ASN A 51 -0.66 -7.31 -2.36
N VAL A 52 -0.76 -5.99 -2.19
CA VAL A 52 0.37 -5.08 -2.24
C VAL A 52 0.40 -4.15 -1.04
N TYR A 53 1.60 -3.77 -0.62
CA TYR A 53 1.84 -2.59 0.20
C TYR A 53 1.93 -1.36 -0.70
N TYR A 54 1.32 -0.26 -0.28
CA TYR A 54 1.44 1.01 -0.98
C TYR A 54 1.58 2.17 -0.01
N ASN A 55 2.18 3.26 -0.49
CA ASN A 55 2.29 4.50 0.26
C ASN A 55 0.96 5.26 0.18
N ALA A 56 0.33 5.54 1.33
CA ALA A 56 -0.98 6.19 1.37
C ALA A 56 -1.01 7.63 0.80
N TYR A 57 0.15 8.29 0.70
CA TYR A 57 0.25 9.67 0.18
C TYR A 57 0.53 9.70 -1.31
N THR A 58 1.46 8.87 -1.79
CA THR A 58 1.86 8.86 -3.20
C THR A 58 1.07 7.86 -4.05
N LEU A 59 0.36 6.92 -3.41
CA LEU A 59 -0.35 5.80 -4.04
C LEU A 59 0.57 4.87 -4.85
N GLU A 60 1.87 4.90 -4.58
CA GLU A 60 2.86 4.05 -5.21
C GLU A 60 2.95 2.70 -4.50
N ILE A 61 2.98 1.62 -5.29
CA ILE A 61 3.20 0.26 -4.81
C ILE A 61 4.65 0.13 -4.32
N GLU A 62 4.80 -0.23 -3.04
CA GLU A 62 6.10 -0.41 -2.40
C GLU A 62 6.56 -1.88 -2.39
N GLY A 63 5.68 -2.83 -2.73
CA GLY A 63 5.98 -4.25 -2.84
C GLY A 63 4.79 -5.15 -2.56
N GLU A 64 5.03 -6.47 -2.56
CA GLU A 64 4.01 -7.47 -2.28
C GLU A 64 3.68 -7.53 -0.78
N ALA A 65 2.37 -7.61 -0.49
CA ALA A 65 1.86 -7.89 0.84
C ALA A 65 1.39 -9.35 0.91
N PRO A 66 1.51 -10.02 2.07
CA PRO A 66 1.05 -11.39 2.21
C PRO A 66 -0.46 -11.52 1.95
N ALA A 67 -0.83 -12.66 1.37
CA ALA A 67 -2.21 -13.05 1.09
C ALA A 67 -2.93 -13.55 2.37
N VAL A 68 -3.01 -12.68 3.37
CA VAL A 68 -3.69 -12.94 4.64
C VAL A 68 -4.90 -12.02 4.82
N THR A 69 -5.85 -12.42 5.66
CA THR A 69 -6.95 -11.54 6.06
C THR A 69 -6.40 -10.42 6.93
N TRP A 70 -6.48 -9.19 6.43
CA TRP A 70 -6.05 -8.00 7.17
C TRP A 70 -7.21 -7.45 7.98
N ALA A 71 -6.97 -7.17 9.25
CA ALA A 71 -7.87 -6.40 10.10
C ALA A 71 -7.20 -5.06 10.42
N GLU A 72 -7.84 -3.95 10.07
CA GLU A 72 -7.37 -2.63 10.48
C GLU A 72 -7.75 -2.41 11.95
N ILE A 73 -6.75 -2.23 12.82
CA ILE A 73 -6.98 -1.89 14.23
C ILE A 73 -7.13 -0.37 14.31
N LYS A 74 -8.35 0.11 14.58
CA LYS A 74 -8.58 1.52 14.91
C LYS A 74 -7.99 1.78 16.29
N VAL A 75 -6.93 2.60 16.33
CA VAL A 75 -6.36 3.17 17.57
C VAL A 75 -6.94 4.55 17.83
#